data_AF-A0A8C6BDY0-F1
#
_entry.id   AF-A0A8C6BDY0-F1
#
_cell.length_a   1.000
_cell.length_b   1.000
_cell.length_c   1.000
_cell.angle_alpha   90.00
_cell.angle_beta   90.00
_cell.angle_gamma   90.00
#
_symmetry.space_group_name_H-M   'P 1'
#
loop_
_entity.id
_entity.type
_entity.pdbx_description
1 polymer ?
#
loop_
_entity_poly.entity_id
_entity_poly.type
_entity_poly.pdbx_seq_one_letter_code
_entity_poly.pdbx_strand_id
1 'polypeptide(L)'
;MVKEEPPSTSKDFQELQRRVSLLIASVQSNSKVVAFMKSPVGQYLDRHPFLTLTLLVFSAVSAVPVGCFLLLVVLTSLAAFLGVILLEDYG
;
A
#
# COMPACT_ATOMS: atom_id res chain seq x y z
N MET A 1 39.17 -29.71 9.87
CA MET A 1 38.55 -28.37 9.75
C MET A 1 37.48 -28.49 8.67
N VAL A 2 36.26 -28.82 9.06
CA VAL A 2 35.11 -28.98 8.15
C VAL A 2 34.61 -27.57 7.83
N LYS A 3 34.71 -27.19 6.55
CA LYS A 3 34.30 -25.88 6.06
C LYS A 3 32.82 -26.01 5.71
N GLU A 4 31.95 -25.80 6.71
CA GLU A 4 30.51 -25.88 6.51
C GLU A 4 30.02 -24.74 5.60
N GLU A 5 29.11 -25.16 4.73
CA GLU A 5 28.59 -24.55 3.52
C GLU A 5 27.67 -23.34 3.79
N PRO A 6 27.74 -22.25 2.98
CA PRO A 6 26.50 -21.59 2.58
C PRO A 6 26.45 -21.27 1.07
N PRO A 7 26.33 -22.28 0.18
CA PRO A 7 26.02 -22.11 -1.23
C PRO A 7 24.52 -22.31 -1.56
N SER A 8 23.69 -22.61 -0.58
CA SER A 8 22.24 -22.86 -0.74
C SER A 8 21.44 -21.56 -0.88
N THR A 9 21.72 -20.56 -0.05
CA THR A 9 20.95 -19.30 0.00
C THR A 9 21.05 -18.47 -1.28
N SER A 10 22.19 -18.49 -1.97
CA SER A 10 22.37 -17.74 -3.23
C SER A 10 21.60 -18.36 -4.40
N LYS A 11 21.50 -19.69 -4.43
CA LYS A 11 20.71 -20.43 -5.45
C LYS A 11 19.21 -20.18 -5.26
N ASP A 12 18.74 -20.20 -4.03
CA ASP A 12 17.33 -19.91 -3.71
C ASP A 12 16.95 -18.47 -4.05
N PHE A 13 17.83 -17.51 -3.76
CA PHE A 13 17.61 -16.10 -4.12
C PHE A 13 17.61 -15.89 -5.65
N GLN A 14 18.46 -16.60 -6.38
CA GLN A 14 18.51 -16.55 -7.83
C GLN A 14 17.23 -17.14 -8.47
N GLU A 15 16.71 -18.23 -7.92
CA GLU A 15 15.44 -18.81 -8.33
C GLU A 15 14.27 -17.87 -8.00
N LEU A 16 14.29 -17.23 -6.84
CA LEU A 16 13.30 -16.22 -6.46
C LEU A 16 13.32 -15.03 -7.42
N GLN A 17 14.51 -14.50 -7.76
CA GLN A 17 14.66 -13.45 -8.77
C GLN A 17 14.09 -13.89 -10.12
N ARG A 18 14.31 -15.15 -10.52
CA ARG A 18 13.82 -15.69 -11.78
C ARG A 18 12.28 -15.75 -11.79
N ARG A 19 11.69 -16.22 -10.69
CA ARG A 19 10.22 -16.25 -10.50
C ARG A 19 9.61 -14.86 -10.46
N VAL A 20 10.24 -13.93 -9.75
CA VAL A 20 9.81 -12.52 -9.70
C VAL A 20 9.88 -11.88 -11.08
N SER A 21 10.96 -12.13 -11.84
CA SER A 21 11.10 -11.62 -13.21
C SER A 21 10.01 -12.17 -14.14
N LEU A 22 9.68 -13.46 -14.01
CA LEU A 22 8.57 -14.07 -14.75
C LEU A 22 7.22 -13.47 -14.35
N LEU A 23 7.01 -13.20 -13.06
CA LEU A 23 5.80 -12.53 -12.58
C LEU A 23 5.69 -11.10 -13.13
N ILE A 24 6.77 -10.33 -13.09
CA ILE A 24 6.81 -8.96 -13.61
C ILE A 24 6.49 -8.96 -15.11
N ALA A 25 7.09 -9.87 -15.88
CA ALA A 25 6.78 -10.03 -17.30
C ALA A 25 5.29 -10.40 -17.53
N SER A 26 4.71 -11.24 -16.66
CA SER A 26 3.29 -11.58 -16.70
C SER A 26 2.37 -10.42 -16.32
N VAL A 27 2.80 -9.53 -15.43
CA VAL A 27 2.04 -8.35 -15.02
C VAL A 27 2.13 -7.26 -16.11
N GLN A 28 3.30 -7.11 -16.73
CA GLN A 28 3.51 -6.20 -17.86
C GLN A 28 2.80 -6.65 -19.14
N SER A 29 2.63 -7.95 -19.37
CA SER A 29 1.85 -8.47 -20.49
C SER A 29 0.33 -8.28 -20.30
N ASN A 30 -0.11 -7.88 -19.11
CA ASN A 30 -1.50 -7.65 -18.81
C ASN A 30 -1.96 -6.30 -19.38
N SER A 31 -2.91 -6.34 -20.31
CA SER A 31 -3.41 -5.16 -21.02
C SER A 31 -3.96 -4.07 -20.08
N LYS A 32 -4.47 -4.46 -18.91
CA LYS A 32 -4.98 -3.53 -17.88
C LYS A 32 -3.88 -2.68 -17.24
N VAL A 33 -2.71 -3.28 -17.00
CA VAL A 33 -1.56 -2.58 -16.40
C VAL A 33 -0.93 -1.63 -17.42
N VAL A 34 -0.84 -2.07 -18.67
CA VAL A 34 -0.38 -1.23 -19.79
C VAL A 34 -1.33 -0.05 -20.04
N ALA A 35 -2.65 -0.28 -19.97
CA ALA A 35 -3.64 0.79 -20.08
C ALA A 35 -3.56 1.79 -18.91
N PHE A 36 -3.28 1.30 -17.70
CA PHE A 36 -3.10 2.15 -16.53
C PHE A 36 -1.81 3.01 -16.65
N MET A 37 -0.69 2.44 -17.08
CA MET A 37 0.55 3.20 -17.34
C MET A 37 0.40 4.23 -18.47
N LYS A 38 -0.46 3.96 -19.46
CA LYS A 38 -0.80 4.91 -20.54
C LYS A 38 -1.83 5.97 -20.15
N SER A 39 -2.43 5.87 -18.97
CA SER A 39 -3.33 6.92 -18.49
C SER A 39 -2.54 8.18 -18.08
N PRO A 40 -3.16 9.37 -18.04
CA PRO A 40 -2.49 10.61 -17.62
C PRO A 40 -1.83 10.50 -16.25
N VAL A 41 -2.45 9.80 -15.30
CA VAL A 41 -1.89 9.52 -13.97
C VAL A 41 -0.71 8.55 -14.02
N GLY A 42 -0.79 7.50 -14.83
CA GLY A 42 0.31 6.55 -15.04
C GLY A 42 1.53 7.20 -15.71
N GLN A 43 1.29 8.06 -16.70
CA GLN A 43 2.33 8.80 -17.42
C GLN A 43 2.96 9.90 -16.56
N TYR A 44 2.21 10.48 -15.61
CA TYR A 44 2.72 11.44 -14.63
C TYR A 44 3.61 10.77 -13.57
N LEU A 45 3.24 9.56 -13.13
CA LEU A 45 4.05 8.71 -12.26
C LEU A 45 5.32 8.18 -12.96
N ASP A 46 5.21 7.80 -14.23
CA ASP A 46 6.34 7.30 -15.04
C ASP A 46 7.36 8.41 -15.33
N ARG A 47 6.89 9.63 -15.63
CA ARG A 47 7.73 10.77 -15.96
C ARG A 47 8.48 11.36 -14.76
N HIS A 48 8.00 11.12 -13.53
CA HIS A 48 8.62 11.61 -12.30
C HIS A 48 8.69 10.51 -11.22
N PRO A 49 9.74 9.67 -11.22
CA PRO A 49 9.92 8.61 -10.22
C PRO A 49 9.95 9.13 -8.78
N PHE A 50 10.40 10.38 -8.58
CA PHE A 50 10.40 11.05 -7.28
C PHE A 50 8.99 11.37 -6.78
N LEU A 51 8.09 11.83 -7.66
CA LEU A 51 6.69 12.12 -7.32
C LEU A 51 5.95 10.84 -6.92
N THR A 52 6.17 9.77 -7.68
CA THR A 52 5.63 8.44 -7.36
C THR A 52 6.07 7.96 -5.99
N LEU A 53 7.37 8.06 -5.71
CA LEU A 53 7.94 7.68 -4.42
C LEU A 53 7.38 8.56 -3.28
N THR A 54 7.30 9.88 -3.49
CA THR A 54 6.75 10.82 -2.50
C THR A 54 5.28 10.53 -2.21
N LEU A 55 4.44 10.29 -3.22
CA LEU A 55 3.03 9.93 -3.04
C LEU A 55 2.87 8.62 -2.29
N LEU A 56 3.67 7.60 -2.62
CA LEU A 56 3.66 6.31 -1.95
C LEU A 56 4.02 6.47 -0.47
N VAL A 57 5.16 7.11 -0.17
CA VAL A 57 5.61 7.36 1.20
C VAL A 57 4.63 8.23 1.95
N PHE A 58 4.12 9.29 1.33
CA PHE A 58 3.10 10.15 1.93
C PHE A 58 1.84 9.36 2.27
N SER A 59 1.32 8.55 1.37
CA SER A 59 0.14 7.71 1.63
C SER A 59 0.36 6.70 2.76
N ALA A 60 1.53 6.06 2.79
CA ALA A 60 1.88 5.09 3.83
C ALA A 60 2.01 5.76 5.20
N VAL A 61 2.65 6.94 5.25
CA VAL A 61 2.86 7.70 6.49
C VAL A 61 1.60 8.41 6.94
N SER A 62 0.75 8.88 6.01
CA SER A 62 -0.51 9.57 6.34
C SER A 62 -1.63 8.62 6.74
N ALA A 63 -1.57 7.35 6.34
CA ALA A 63 -2.62 6.36 6.66
C ALA A 63 -2.86 6.25 8.17
N VAL A 64 -1.79 6.28 8.98
CA VAL A 64 -1.88 6.19 10.44
C VAL A 64 -2.57 7.42 11.06
N PRO A 65 -2.09 8.67 10.88
CA PRO A 65 -2.72 9.85 11.46
C PRO A 65 -4.13 10.11 10.89
N VAL A 66 -4.34 9.91 9.59
CA VAL A 66 -5.66 10.10 8.96
C VAL A 66 -6.65 9.04 9.44
N GLY A 67 -6.23 7.77 9.51
CA GLY A 67 -7.06 6.69 10.03
C GLY A 67 -7.45 6.92 11.50
N CYS A 68 -6.49 7.33 12.33
CA CYS A 68 -6.74 7.67 13.73
C CYS A 68 -7.74 8.82 13.86
N PHE A 69 -7.58 9.89 13.07
CA PHE A 69 -8.50 11.02 13.06
C PHE A 69 -9.93 10.61 12.67
N LEU A 70 -10.08 9.84 11.59
CA LEU A 70 -11.39 9.36 11.14
C LEU A 70 -12.06 8.47 12.20
N LEU A 71 -11.29 7.60 12.88
CA LEU A 71 -11.79 6.74 13.93
C LEU A 71 -12.31 7.56 15.11
N LEU A 72 -11.57 8.59 15.54
CA LEU A 72 -12.02 9.51 16.59
C LEU A 72 -13.28 10.26 16.18
N VAL A 73 -13.35 10.78 14.95
CA VAL A 73 -14.55 11.47 14.45
C VAL A 73 -15.78 10.56 14.50
N VAL A 74 -15.64 9.31 14.08
CA VAL A 74 -16.74 8.32 14.12
C VAL A 74 -17.15 8.02 15.57
N LEU A 75 -16.18 7.79 16.46
CA LEU A 75 -16.45 7.56 17.88
C LEU A 75 -17.15 8.75 18.53
N THR A 76 -16.66 9.96 18.30
CA THR A 76 -17.26 11.18 18.84
C THR A 76 -18.64 11.42 18.27
N SER A 77 -18.85 11.18 16.97
CA SER A 77 -20.17 11.27 16.35
C SER A 77 -21.14 10.27 16.97
N LEU A 78 -20.72 9.02 17.18
CA LEU A 78 -21.55 8.00 17.83
C LEU A 78 -21.88 8.38 19.27
N ALA A 79 -20.89 8.86 20.03
CA ALA A 79 -21.09 9.34 21.39
C ALA A 79 -22.03 10.54 21.44
N ALA A 80 -21.95 11.46 20.47
CA ALA A 80 -22.87 12.59 20.36
C ALA A 80 -24.30 12.13 20.03
N PHE A 81 -24.47 11.18 19.10
CA PHE A 81 -25.78 10.59 18.81
C PHE A 81 -26.38 9.89 20.03
N LEU A 82 -25.60 9.05 20.71
CA LEU A 82 -26.02 8.42 21.97
C LEU A 82 -26.33 9.46 23.05
N GLY A 83 -25.56 10.54 23.12
CA GLY A 83 -25.78 11.65 24.04
C GLY A 83 -27.11 12.35 23.76
N VAL A 84 -27.43 12.66 22.50
CA VAL A 84 -28.71 13.26 22.10
C VAL A 84 -29.87 12.31 22.43
N ILE A 85 -29.77 11.03 22.06
CA ILE A 85 -30.82 10.04 22.34
C ILE A 85 -31.06 9.90 23.85
N LEU A 86 -30.00 9.72 24.65
CA LEU A 86 -30.13 9.59 26.10
C LEU A 86 -30.68 10.86 26.77
N LEU A 87 -30.35 12.05 26.26
CA LEU A 87 -30.86 13.31 26.79
C LEU A 87 -32.35 13.52 26.44
N GLU A 88 -32.77 13.04 25.27
CA GLU A 88 -34.16 13.12 24.79
C GLU A 88 -35.06 12.09 25.49
N ASP A 89 -34.53 10.91 25.87
CA ASP A 89 -35.26 9.88 26.64
C ASP A 89 -35.34 10.14 28.17
N TYR A 90 -34.48 11.00 28.74
CA TYR A 90 -34.48 11.35 30.18
C TYR A 90 -35.07 12.73 30.52
N GLY A 91 -35.41 13.54 29.51
CA GLY A 91 -35.91 14.92 29.64
C GLY A 91 -37.41 15.07 29.71
#